data_AF-A0A2V6FA48-F1
#
_entry.id   AF-A0A2V6FA48-F1
#
_cell.length_a   1.000
_cell.length_b   1.000
_cell.length_c   1.000
_cell.angle_alpha   90.00
_cell.angle_beta   90.00
_cell.angle_gamma   90.00
#
_symmetry.space_group_name_H-M   'P 1'
#
loop_
_entity.id
_entity.type
_entity.pdbx_description
1 polymer ?
#
loop_
_entity_poly.entity_id
_entity_poly.type
_entity_poly.pdbx_seq_one_letter_code
_entity_poly.pdbx_strand_id
1 'polypeptide(L)'
;MISNRQVMQEEMTQRDVMTANRDRRIWAAARGRDLKVDDSNVPPVETLESNKIDVSPYLDPEEAIKHMTVANGCKVNLFASEAQFPELVKPVQMAFDTKGRLWVAAWPNYPERTPTSKTGDSLLIFEDTNGDGKADKVTHFIDGLNCP
;
A
#
# COMPACT_ATOMS: atom_id res chain seq x y z
N MET A 1 -22.88 3.39 18.94
CA MET A 1 -21.52 2.82 18.79
C MET A 1 -21.63 1.68 17.81
N ILE A 2 -20.89 1.75 16.70
CA ILE A 2 -20.89 0.72 15.67
C ILE A 2 -19.88 -0.35 16.07
N SER A 3 -20.26 -1.61 15.87
CA SER A 3 -19.41 -2.75 16.17
C SER A 3 -18.59 -3.17 14.96
N ASN A 4 -17.43 -3.81 15.20
CA ASN A 4 -16.63 -4.42 14.13
C ASN A 4 -17.47 -5.36 13.25
N ARG A 5 -18.44 -6.06 13.83
CA ARG A 5 -19.37 -6.94 13.11
C ARG A 5 -20.22 -6.18 12.08
N GLN A 6 -20.70 -5.00 12.43
CA GLN A 6 -21.52 -4.17 11.52
C GLN A 6 -20.69 -3.68 10.34
N VAL A 7 -19.49 -3.15 10.60
CA VAL A 7 -18.55 -2.71 9.55
C VAL A 7 -18.20 -3.87 8.62
N MET A 8 -17.84 -5.04 9.17
CA MET A 8 -17.56 -6.23 8.35
C MET A 8 -18.77 -6.65 7.50
N GLN A 9 -19.99 -6.50 7.99
CA GLN A 9 -21.21 -6.82 7.23
C GLN A 9 -21.45 -5.85 6.07
N GLU A 10 -21.17 -4.56 6.27
CA GLU A 10 -21.21 -3.54 5.21
C GLU A 10 -20.14 -3.84 4.14
N GLU A 11 -18.92 -4.17 4.56
CA GLU A 11 -17.82 -4.56 3.67
C GLU A 11 -18.13 -5.83 2.86
N MET A 12 -18.82 -6.81 3.45
CA MET A 12 -19.32 -7.98 2.73
C MET A 12 -20.40 -7.59 1.71
N THR A 13 -21.30 -6.68 2.07
CA THR A 13 -22.37 -6.21 1.17
C THR A 13 -21.79 -5.54 -0.07
N GLN A 14 -20.70 -4.77 0.06
CA GLN A 14 -19.98 -4.23 -1.11
C GLN A 14 -19.50 -5.33 -2.06
N ARG A 15 -18.91 -6.40 -1.51
CA ARG A 15 -18.40 -7.54 -2.28
C ARG A 15 -19.53 -8.31 -2.97
N ASP A 16 -20.68 -8.46 -2.33
CA ASP A 16 -21.87 -9.08 -2.92
C ASP A 16 -22.38 -8.28 -4.13
N VAL A 17 -22.47 -6.95 -4.00
CA VAL A 17 -22.90 -6.07 -5.10
C VAL A 17 -21.93 -6.14 -6.28
N MET A 18 -20.63 -6.03 -6.02
CA MET A 18 -19.59 -6.15 -7.05
C MET A 18 -19.63 -7.50 -7.75
N THR A 19 -19.85 -8.58 -7.00
CA THR A 19 -19.97 -9.95 -7.52
C THR A 19 -21.19 -10.05 -8.44
N ALA A 20 -22.35 -9.53 -8.03
CA ALA A 20 -23.55 -9.51 -8.85
C ALA A 20 -23.37 -8.69 -10.15
N ASN A 21 -22.65 -7.55 -10.09
CA ASN A 21 -22.35 -6.75 -11.28
C ASN A 21 -21.44 -7.50 -12.26
N ARG A 22 -20.44 -8.24 -11.76
CA ARG A 22 -19.51 -9.04 -12.57
C ARG A 22 -20.17 -10.29 -13.14
N ASP A 23 -21.05 -10.93 -12.38
CA ASP A 23 -21.83 -12.09 -12.85
C ASP A 23 -22.62 -11.76 -14.13
N ARG A 24 -23.25 -10.57 -14.18
CA ARG A 24 -23.92 -10.08 -15.40
C ARG A 24 -22.99 -10.02 -16.61
N ARG A 25 -21.74 -9.58 -16.43
CA ARG A 25 -20.74 -9.57 -17.49
C ARG A 25 -20.33 -10.98 -17.90
N ILE A 26 -20.14 -11.89 -16.94
CA ILE A 26 -19.80 -13.29 -17.22
C ILE A 26 -20.90 -13.95 -18.07
N TRP A 27 -22.17 -13.77 -17.71
CA TRP A 27 -23.29 -14.28 -18.51
C TRP A 27 -23.42 -13.63 -19.89
N ALA A 28 -23.10 -12.34 -19.99
CA ALA A 28 -23.05 -11.66 -21.29
C ALA A 28 -21.93 -12.25 -22.17
N ALA A 29 -20.74 -12.46 -21.61
CA ALA A 29 -19.58 -13.03 -22.30
C ALA A 29 -19.87 -14.45 -22.81
N ALA A 30 -20.51 -15.28 -21.98
CA ALA A 30 -20.95 -16.63 -22.38
C ALA A 30 -21.93 -16.63 -23.58
N ARG A 31 -22.60 -15.49 -23.86
CA ARG A 31 -23.51 -15.29 -24.99
C ARG A 31 -22.88 -14.49 -26.13
N GLY A 32 -21.57 -14.33 -26.14
CA GLY A 32 -20.83 -13.59 -27.18
C GLY A 32 -20.98 -12.07 -27.11
N ARG A 33 -21.38 -11.50 -25.95
CA ARG A 33 -21.46 -10.05 -25.72
C ARG A 33 -20.43 -9.64 -24.67
N ASP A 34 -19.90 -8.42 -24.72
CA ASP A 34 -19.09 -7.88 -23.62
C ASP A 34 -19.83 -6.71 -22.97
N LEU A 35 -20.26 -6.92 -21.72
CA LEU A 35 -20.94 -5.90 -20.92
C LEU A 35 -19.91 -5.23 -20.01
N LYS A 36 -19.84 -3.90 -20.03
CA LYS A 36 -18.99 -3.14 -19.13
C LYS A 36 -19.49 -3.28 -17.69
N VAL A 37 -18.61 -3.64 -16.76
CA VAL A 37 -18.92 -3.65 -15.32
C VAL A 37 -19.16 -2.22 -14.84
N ASP A 38 -20.26 -2.01 -14.14
CA ASP A 38 -20.62 -0.76 -13.48
C ASP A 38 -20.80 -1.03 -11.99
N ASP A 39 -19.93 -0.42 -11.17
CA ASP A 39 -19.93 -0.54 -9.70
C ASP A 39 -20.41 0.74 -9.01
N SER A 40 -21.07 1.65 -9.75
CA SER A 40 -21.63 2.88 -9.18
C SER A 40 -22.72 2.64 -8.12
N ASN A 41 -23.24 1.41 -8.03
CA ASN A 41 -24.24 0.98 -7.04
C ASN A 41 -23.64 0.34 -5.78
N VAL A 42 -22.32 0.31 -5.61
CA VAL A 42 -21.68 -0.23 -4.40
C VAL A 42 -22.01 0.68 -3.21
N PRO A 43 -22.61 0.15 -2.11
CA PRO A 43 -22.96 0.95 -0.95
C PRO A 43 -21.71 1.44 -0.21
N PRO A 44 -21.75 2.59 0.48
CA PRO A 44 -20.65 3.03 1.32
C PRO A 44 -20.49 2.11 2.55
N VAL A 45 -19.28 2.08 3.11
CA VAL A 45 -18.98 1.46 4.41
C VAL A 45 -18.70 2.59 5.40
N GLU A 46 -19.25 2.49 6.60
CA GLU A 46 -19.01 3.47 7.64
C GLU A 46 -17.59 3.33 8.22
N THR A 47 -16.80 4.40 8.14
CA THR A 47 -15.42 4.43 8.65
C THR A 47 -15.39 4.93 10.09
N LEU A 48 -14.70 4.20 10.95
CA LEU A 48 -14.43 4.64 12.33
C LEU A 48 -13.03 5.22 12.41
N GLU A 49 -12.88 6.30 13.19
CA GLU A 49 -11.55 6.81 13.52
C GLU A 49 -10.79 5.79 14.38
N SER A 50 -9.47 5.80 14.22
CA SER A 50 -8.59 4.97 15.01
C SER A 50 -8.76 5.29 16.51
N ASN A 51 -8.94 4.26 17.33
CA ASN A 51 -8.91 4.39 18.79
C ASN A 51 -7.47 4.51 19.34
N LYS A 52 -6.47 4.36 18.48
CA LYS A 52 -5.06 4.60 18.81
C LYS A 52 -4.77 6.09 18.68
N ILE A 53 -4.35 6.69 19.79
CA ILE A 53 -3.83 8.06 19.80
C ILE A 53 -2.50 8.05 19.05
N ASP A 54 -2.43 8.77 17.93
CA ASP A 54 -1.18 8.93 17.20
C ASP A 54 -0.18 9.76 18.01
N VAL A 55 1.08 9.35 17.92
CA VAL A 55 2.18 10.08 18.53
C VAL A 55 2.57 11.20 17.58
N SER A 56 2.18 12.44 17.91
CA SER A 56 2.50 13.62 17.12
C SER A 56 3.30 14.62 17.96
N PRO A 57 4.43 15.16 17.45
CA PRO A 57 4.95 14.96 16.09
C PRO A 57 5.64 13.60 15.91
N TYR A 58 5.60 13.07 14.68
CA TYR A 58 6.47 11.96 14.28
C TYR A 58 7.93 12.41 14.30
N LEU A 59 8.85 11.51 14.66
CA LEU A 59 10.27 11.80 14.60
C LEU A 59 10.73 11.89 13.15
N ASP A 60 11.50 12.93 12.84
CA ASP A 60 12.30 13.00 11.63
C ASP A 60 13.25 11.77 11.56
N PRO A 61 13.49 11.17 10.38
CA PRO A 61 14.25 9.94 10.28
C PRO A 61 15.68 10.05 10.85
N GLU A 62 16.34 11.20 10.71
CA GLU A 62 17.66 11.43 11.30
C GLU A 62 17.59 11.50 12.84
N GLU A 63 16.52 12.06 13.41
CA GLU A 63 16.28 12.00 14.86
C GLU A 63 15.96 10.59 15.33
N ALA A 64 15.13 9.84 14.59
CA ALA A 64 14.77 8.46 14.93
C ALA A 64 16.01 7.55 15.04
N ILE A 65 17.02 7.76 14.19
CA ILE A 65 18.29 7.01 14.25
C ILE A 65 19.01 7.23 15.59
N LYS A 66 18.94 8.43 16.19
CA LYS A 66 19.60 8.72 17.48
C LYS A 66 18.99 7.94 18.65
N HIS A 67 17.75 7.48 18.51
CA HIS A 67 17.07 6.64 19.49
C HIS A 67 17.34 5.14 19.29
N MET A 68 18.07 4.75 18.23
CA MET A 68 18.42 3.34 17.99
C MET A 68 19.63 2.93 18.83
N THR A 69 19.58 1.73 19.39
CA THR A 69 20.76 1.09 19.99
C THR A 69 21.48 0.28 18.92
N VAL A 70 22.72 0.66 18.62
CA VAL A 70 23.52 0.06 17.54
C VAL A 70 24.65 -0.78 18.15
N ALA A 71 24.91 -1.96 17.58
CA ALA A 71 26.01 -2.81 18.00
C ALA A 71 27.38 -2.15 17.75
N ASN A 72 28.37 -2.49 18.59
CA ASN A 72 29.73 -1.97 18.44
C ASN A 72 30.30 -2.29 17.04
N GLY A 73 30.82 -1.26 16.37
CA GLY A 73 31.37 -1.37 15.01
C GLY A 73 30.33 -1.22 13.89
N CYS A 74 29.04 -1.11 14.21
CA CYS A 74 27.99 -0.85 13.22
C CYS A 74 27.61 0.64 13.18
N LYS A 75 27.10 1.08 12.02
CA LYS A 75 26.53 2.41 11.80
C LYS A 75 25.17 2.25 11.13
N VAL A 76 24.21 3.10 11.52
CA VAL A 76 22.92 3.23 10.82
C VAL A 76 22.99 4.44 9.89
N ASN A 77 22.41 4.29 8.71
CA ASN A 77 22.33 5.34 7.69
C ASN A 77 20.91 5.40 7.13
N LEU A 78 20.38 6.61 6.92
CA LEU A 78 19.11 6.81 6.25
C LEU A 78 19.30 6.63 4.74
N PHE A 79 18.79 5.55 4.18
CA PHE A 79 18.88 5.28 2.75
C PHE A 79 17.72 5.91 1.96
N ALA A 80 16.48 5.78 2.43
CA ALA A 80 15.29 6.35 1.81
C ALA A 80 14.26 6.70 2.88
N SER A 81 13.46 7.74 2.64
CA SER A 81 12.42 8.22 3.56
C SER A 81 11.14 8.58 2.79
N GLU A 82 9.98 8.38 3.41
CA GLU A 82 8.68 8.76 2.83
C GLU A 82 8.54 10.27 2.61
N ALA A 83 9.29 11.10 3.36
CA ALA A 83 9.34 12.54 3.15
C ALA A 83 10.05 12.90 1.84
N GLN A 84 11.03 12.09 1.42
CA GLN A 84 11.74 12.25 0.15
C GLN A 84 11.01 11.57 -1.00
N PHE A 85 10.45 10.39 -0.75
CA PHE A 85 9.78 9.55 -1.74
C PHE A 85 8.33 9.29 -1.31
N PRO A 86 7.37 10.11 -1.78
CA PRO A 86 5.95 9.93 -1.49
C PRO A 86 5.40 8.55 -1.89
N GLU A 87 6.10 7.82 -2.74
CA GLU A 87 5.78 6.46 -3.17
C GLU A 87 6.07 5.40 -2.09
N LEU A 88 6.96 5.67 -1.13
CA LEU A 88 7.37 4.76 -0.06
C LEU A 88 6.31 4.67 1.06
N VAL A 89 5.08 4.37 0.68
CA VAL A 89 3.94 4.26 1.61
C VAL A 89 3.86 2.84 2.17
N LYS A 90 3.93 2.72 3.51
CA LYS A 90 3.79 1.45 4.24
C LYS A 90 4.65 0.32 3.63
N PRO A 91 6.00 0.43 3.70
CA PRO A 91 6.89 -0.61 3.19
C PRO A 91 6.72 -1.92 4.00
N VAL A 92 6.34 -3.01 3.33
CA VAL A 92 6.06 -4.30 3.98
C VAL A 92 7.24 -5.26 3.89
N GLN A 93 7.91 -5.28 2.74
CA GLN A 93 9.09 -6.11 2.49
C GLN A 93 10.13 -5.29 1.72
N MET A 94 11.41 -5.55 1.98
CA MET A 94 12.49 -4.98 1.19
C MET A 94 13.69 -5.92 1.02
N ALA A 95 14.43 -5.77 -0.08
CA ALA A 95 15.66 -6.50 -0.34
C ALA A 95 16.60 -5.73 -1.29
N PHE A 96 17.91 -5.83 -1.10
CA PHE A 96 18.89 -5.32 -2.07
C PHE A 96 19.15 -6.35 -3.17
N ASP A 97 19.21 -5.89 -4.43
CA ASP A 97 19.60 -6.74 -5.56
C ASP A 97 21.13 -6.75 -5.78
N THR A 98 21.59 -7.57 -6.74
CA THR A 98 23.02 -7.71 -7.07
C THR A 98 23.65 -6.46 -7.68
N LYS A 99 22.84 -5.43 -7.99
CA LYS A 99 23.32 -4.13 -8.48
C LYS A 99 23.35 -3.07 -7.36
N GLY A 100 23.03 -3.46 -6.12
CA GLY A 100 23.02 -2.56 -4.98
C GLY A 100 21.76 -1.68 -4.89
N ARG A 101 20.69 -2.02 -5.62
CA ARG A 101 19.42 -1.27 -5.59
C ARG A 101 18.48 -1.86 -4.55
N LEU A 102 17.78 -1.02 -3.80
CA LEU A 102 16.81 -1.46 -2.80
C LEU A 102 15.45 -1.66 -3.46
N TRP A 103 14.94 -2.87 -3.41
CA TRP A 103 13.58 -3.22 -3.81
C TRP A 103 12.66 -3.15 -2.61
N VAL A 104 11.48 -2.56 -2.76
CA VAL A 104 10.49 -2.42 -1.69
C VAL A 104 9.09 -2.72 -2.20
N ALA A 105 8.38 -3.62 -1.52
CA ALA A 105 6.95 -3.77 -1.67
C ALA A 105 6.24 -2.68 -0.85
N ALA A 106 5.73 -1.65 -1.53
CA ALA A 106 5.04 -0.51 -0.93
C ALA A 106 3.53 -0.71 -1.06
N TRP A 107 2.84 -0.78 0.08
CA TRP A 107 1.43 -1.16 0.14
C TRP A 107 0.58 0.01 0.65
N PRO A 108 0.20 0.99 -0.19
CA PRO A 108 -0.77 2.02 0.20
C PRO A 108 -2.05 1.40 0.75
N ASN A 109 -2.45 0.22 0.24
CA ASN A 109 -3.64 -0.50 0.65
C ASN A 109 -3.46 -1.34 1.92
N TYR A 110 -2.30 -1.38 2.59
CA TYR A 110 -2.15 -2.20 3.79
C TYR A 110 -3.22 -1.83 4.85
N PRO A 111 -3.91 -2.81 5.47
CA PRO A 111 -3.64 -4.26 5.38
C PRO A 111 -4.30 -4.99 4.20
N GLU A 112 -5.30 -4.42 3.54
CA GLU A 112 -5.97 -5.02 2.39
C GLU A 112 -6.51 -4.00 1.38
N ARG A 113 -6.54 -4.40 0.12
CA ARG A 113 -7.22 -3.64 -0.93
C ARG A 113 -8.74 -3.74 -0.78
N THR A 114 -9.40 -2.60 -0.62
CA THR A 114 -10.85 -2.55 -0.46
C THR A 114 -11.57 -2.57 -1.83
N PRO A 115 -12.86 -2.93 -1.87
CA PRO A 115 -13.73 -2.76 -3.03
C PRO A 115 -13.66 -1.39 -3.73
N THR A 116 -13.35 -0.34 -2.99
CA THR A 116 -13.33 1.05 -3.47
C THR A 116 -11.91 1.59 -3.73
N SER A 117 -10.86 0.81 -3.44
CA SER A 117 -9.47 1.17 -3.71
C SER A 117 -9.22 1.43 -5.20
N LYS A 118 -8.85 2.66 -5.53
CA LYS A 118 -8.55 3.09 -6.91
C LYS A 118 -7.11 2.82 -7.32
N THR A 119 -6.19 2.78 -6.36
CA THR A 119 -4.77 2.53 -6.56
C THR A 119 -4.43 1.13 -6.03
N GLY A 120 -3.63 0.38 -6.79
CA GLY A 120 -3.05 -0.87 -6.29
C GLY A 120 -1.73 -0.61 -5.57
N ASP A 121 -1.14 -1.69 -5.06
CA ASP A 121 0.19 -1.66 -4.45
C ASP A 121 1.28 -1.67 -5.53
N SER A 122 2.51 -1.36 -5.13
CA SER A 122 3.62 -1.17 -6.05
C SER A 122 4.87 -1.90 -5.59
N LEU A 123 5.66 -2.38 -6.56
CA LEU A 123 7.03 -2.81 -6.33
C LEU A 123 7.96 -1.71 -6.81
N LEU A 124 8.66 -1.09 -5.87
CA LEU A 124 9.51 0.07 -6.09
C LEU A 124 10.99 -0.32 -6.06
N ILE A 125 11.80 0.37 -6.84
CA ILE A 125 13.26 0.23 -6.85
C ILE A 125 13.86 1.59 -6.50
N PHE A 126 14.66 1.63 -5.44
CA PHE A 126 15.41 2.80 -5.01
C PHE A 126 16.88 2.65 -5.36
N GLU A 127 17.45 3.67 -5.98
CA GLU A 127 18.82 3.70 -6.47
C GLU A 127 19.57 4.89 -5.87
N ASP A 128 20.81 4.63 -5.45
CA ASP A 128 21.83 5.66 -5.16
C ASP A 128 22.72 5.77 -6.40
N THR A 129 22.59 6.86 -7.15
CA THR A 129 23.33 7.06 -8.40
C THR A 129 24.65 7.80 -8.20
N ASN A 130 24.86 8.39 -7.02
CA ASN A 130 26.03 9.21 -6.71
C ASN A 130 27.00 8.56 -5.72
N GLY A 131 26.61 7.45 -5.08
CA GLY A 131 27.41 6.65 -4.17
C GLY A 131 27.56 7.25 -2.76
N ASP A 132 26.68 8.17 -2.34
CA ASP A 132 26.71 8.79 -1.01
C ASP A 132 26.02 7.95 0.08
N GLY A 133 25.44 6.81 -0.31
CA GLY A 133 24.70 5.90 0.54
C GLY A 133 23.24 6.30 0.72
N LYS A 134 22.70 7.22 -0.06
CA LYS A 134 21.30 7.63 -0.04
C LYS A 134 20.67 7.41 -1.41
N ALA A 135 19.45 6.90 -1.42
CA ALA A 135 18.70 6.84 -2.65
C ALA A 135 18.40 8.27 -3.15
N ASP A 136 18.64 8.51 -4.42
CA ASP A 136 18.29 9.76 -5.11
C ASP A 136 17.22 9.55 -6.19
N LYS A 137 16.90 8.29 -6.49
CA LYS A 137 15.96 7.91 -7.54
C LYS A 137 15.06 6.77 -7.08
N VAL A 138 13.78 6.89 -7.41
CA VAL A 138 12.79 5.82 -7.31
C VAL A 138 12.29 5.45 -8.70
N THR A 139 12.08 4.16 -8.94
CA THR A 139 11.48 3.62 -10.17
C THR A 139 10.34 2.69 -9.79
N HIS A 140 9.17 2.89 -10.39
CA HIS A 140 8.08 1.93 -10.35
C HIS A 140 8.42 0.75 -11.26
N PHE A 141 8.73 -0.41 -10.68
CA PHE A 141 8.93 -1.62 -11.47
C PHE A 141 7.60 -2.13 -12.03
N ILE A 142 6.58 -2.17 -11.18
CA ILE A 142 5.21 -2.51 -11.54
C ILE A 142 4.24 -1.91 -10.51
N ASP A 143 3.07 -1.52 -11.00
CA ASP A 143 1.97 -0.94 -10.22
C ASP A 143 0.71 -1.79 -10.34
N GLY A 144 -0.30 -1.44 -9.54
CA GLY A 144 -1.62 -2.04 -9.63
C GLY A 144 -1.70 -3.44 -9.02
N LEU A 145 -0.70 -3.81 -8.21
CA LEU A 145 -0.63 -5.10 -7.53
C LEU A 145 -1.62 -5.17 -6.36
N ASN A 146 -1.74 -6.36 -5.77
CA ASN A 146 -2.54 -6.62 -4.60
C ASN A 146 -1.75 -7.50 -3.63
N CYS A 147 -1.23 -6.90 -2.56
CA CYS A 147 -0.42 -7.57 -1.56
C CYS A 147 0.81 -8.35 -2.11
N PRO A 148 1.71 -7.72 -2.89
CA PRO A 148 2.87 -8.38 -3.48
C PRO A 148 4.06 -8.59 -2.52
#